data_AF-A0A6P7ZW65-F1
#
_entry.id   AF-A0A6P7ZW65-F1
#
_cell.length_a   1.000
_cell.length_b   1.000
_cell.length_c   1.000
_cell.angle_alpha   90.00
_cell.angle_beta   90.00
_cell.angle_gamma   90.00
#
_symmetry.space_group_name_H-M   'P 1'
#
loop_
_entity.id
_entity.type
_entity.pdbx_description
1 polymer ?
#
loop_
_entity_poly.entity_id
_entity_poly.type
_entity_poly.pdbx_seq_one_letter_code
_entity_poly.pdbx_strand_id
1 'polypeptide(L)'
;MGRKKKTLHDYAAEFTDLAVKRHLIEHKESGETSVVETLYCKSCELPMRVRRDRILEHLASGRHYRNRRLIKSHGGRTPLLLVSGVVICSPPEAASDIVLDALRAGKGVLCDQLLSLDRQTAEACFDEADRCGKPLVCGFYKRFDPAVQFLYNKVHDNRALGQIHRISVVSRMFPAAALSCIKKSGGIFYSAAVHDIDLISWLLGESAPDTIFSLGHAFCAEVASLKDADTVTISMKFASGAIVSLDISQHCTKSCDQRLEVHGSRGTLRVDNQNPLGITEHGTSVSLFSQTHADRYQEAYRRLFQHFLRTVKGKESPVVTKEQFLWAIQVASAAEQSWQNGSAVDLRNEAVDVTVIKTEIL
;
A
#
# COMPACT_ATOMS: atom_id res chain seq x y z
N MET A 1 8.52 24.50 -21.93
CA MET A 1 8.44 23.28 -22.78
C MET A 1 7.19 22.48 -22.41
N GLY A 2 6.23 22.34 -23.32
CA GLY A 2 4.99 21.62 -23.03
C GLY A 2 5.22 20.11 -22.92
N ARG A 3 4.94 19.50 -21.76
CA ARG A 3 4.96 18.04 -21.60
C ARG A 3 3.97 17.41 -22.60
N LYS A 4 4.45 16.50 -23.45
CA LYS A 4 3.62 15.71 -24.37
C LYS A 4 2.57 14.95 -23.55
N LYS A 5 1.28 15.12 -23.85
CA LYS A 5 0.20 14.41 -23.14
C LYS A 5 0.23 12.93 -23.54
N LYS A 6 0.40 12.04 -22.56
CA LYS A 6 0.33 10.58 -22.76
C LYS A 6 -1.05 10.13 -23.25
N THR A 7 -1.09 9.20 -24.20
CA THR A 7 -2.30 8.53 -24.72
C THR A 7 -2.78 7.43 -23.76
N LEU A 8 -3.99 6.89 -23.96
CA LEU A 8 -4.45 5.72 -23.19
C LEU A 8 -3.56 4.50 -23.42
N HIS A 9 -3.05 4.33 -24.64
CA HIS A 9 -2.10 3.26 -24.97
C HIS A 9 -0.74 3.47 -24.30
N ASP A 10 -0.27 4.72 -24.17
CA ASP A 10 0.96 5.03 -23.42
C ASP A 10 0.81 4.62 -21.94
N TYR A 11 -0.37 4.84 -21.36
CA TYR A 11 -0.67 4.39 -20.00
C TYR A 11 -0.82 2.87 -19.89
N ALA A 12 -1.47 2.21 -20.84
CA ALA A 12 -1.55 0.73 -20.87
C ALA A 12 -0.19 0.05 -21.09
N ALA A 13 0.75 0.73 -21.77
CA ALA A 13 2.12 0.25 -21.94
C ALA A 13 2.99 0.49 -20.69
N GLU A 14 2.75 1.58 -19.95
CA GLU A 14 3.47 1.92 -18.72
C GLU A 14 3.01 1.09 -17.52
N PHE A 15 1.73 0.74 -17.46
CA PHE A 15 1.13 -0.01 -16.36
C PHE A 15 0.59 -1.35 -16.89
N THR A 16 1.30 -2.44 -16.59
CA THR A 16 1.01 -3.80 -17.08
C THR A 16 -0.39 -4.28 -16.73
N ASP A 17 -0.99 -3.79 -15.65
CA ASP A 17 -2.36 -4.12 -15.21
C ASP A 17 -3.45 -3.33 -15.94
N LEU A 18 -3.10 -2.42 -16.85
CA LEU A 18 -4.05 -1.60 -17.59
C LEU A 18 -4.18 -2.08 -19.04
N ALA A 19 -5.40 -2.05 -19.56
CA ALA A 19 -5.72 -2.37 -20.96
C ALA A 19 -6.63 -1.32 -21.55
N VAL A 20 -6.53 -1.06 -22.84
CA VAL A 20 -7.51 -0.21 -23.55
C VAL A 20 -8.61 -1.13 -24.09
N LYS A 21 -9.86 -0.95 -23.64
CA LYS A 21 -11.03 -1.59 -24.26
C LYS A 21 -11.77 -0.57 -25.13
N ARG A 22 -12.24 -1.04 -26.29
CA ARG A 22 -13.09 -0.29 -27.22
C ARG A 22 -14.55 -0.61 -26.93
N HIS A 23 -15.36 0.44 -26.76
CA HIS A 23 -16.80 0.33 -26.62
C HIS A 23 -17.47 0.90 -27.86
N LEU A 24 -18.42 0.14 -28.40
CA LEU A 24 -19.37 0.64 -29.38
C LEU A 24 -20.52 1.27 -28.60
N ILE A 25 -20.73 2.56 -28.81
CA ILE A 25 -21.86 3.30 -28.26
C ILE A 25 -22.81 3.58 -29.41
N GLU A 26 -23.99 2.94 -29.36
CA GLU A 26 -25.10 3.23 -30.27
C GLU A 26 -25.86 4.47 -29.78
N HIS A 27 -25.94 5.48 -30.64
CA HIS A 27 -26.68 6.70 -30.36
C HIS A 27 -28.15 6.49 -30.71
N LYS A 28 -28.98 6.29 -29.68
CA LYS A 28 -30.43 6.01 -29.83
C LYS A 28 -31.20 7.03 -30.70
N GLU A 29 -30.69 8.24 -30.85
CA GLU A 29 -31.35 9.31 -31.61
C GLU A 29 -30.88 9.43 -33.07
N SER A 30 -29.66 8.99 -33.41
CA SER A 30 -29.10 9.09 -34.78
C SER A 30 -28.87 7.75 -35.46
N GLY A 31 -28.92 6.63 -34.74
CA GLY A 31 -28.57 5.30 -35.25
C GLY A 31 -27.07 5.12 -35.55
N GLU A 32 -26.25 6.16 -35.34
CA GLU A 32 -24.81 6.08 -35.53
C GLU A 32 -24.14 5.31 -34.40
N THR A 33 -23.10 4.56 -34.73
CA THR A 33 -22.27 3.84 -33.75
C THR A 33 -20.92 4.53 -33.65
N SER A 34 -20.50 4.89 -32.43
CA SER A 34 -19.17 5.46 -32.19
C SER A 34 -18.29 4.57 -31.33
N VAL A 35 -16.99 4.59 -31.61
CA VAL A 35 -15.99 3.83 -30.84
C VAL A 35 -15.39 4.74 -29.78
N VAL A 36 -15.56 4.37 -28.51
CA VAL A 36 -14.92 5.03 -27.38
C VAL A 36 -13.91 4.09 -26.74
N GLU A 37 -12.66 4.52 -26.68
CA GLU A 37 -11.61 3.82 -25.95
C GLU A 37 -11.61 4.25 -24.48
N THR A 38 -11.58 3.26 -23.59
CA THR A 38 -11.47 3.47 -22.15
C THR A 38 -10.37 2.57 -21.60
N LEU A 39 -9.59 3.10 -20.66
CA LEU A 39 -8.60 2.30 -19.95
C LEU A 39 -9.34 1.42 -18.94
N TYR A 40 -8.92 0.19 -18.76
CA TYR A 40 -9.48 -0.76 -17.82
C TYR A 40 -8.37 -1.35 -16.98
N CYS A 41 -8.62 -1.58 -15.70
CA CYS A 41 -7.81 -2.52 -14.94
C CYS A 41 -8.17 -3.95 -15.39
N LYS A 42 -7.18 -4.70 -15.86
CA LYS A 42 -7.32 -6.09 -16.34
C LYS A 42 -7.89 -7.00 -15.25
N SER A 43 -7.48 -6.78 -14.01
CA SER A 43 -7.80 -7.66 -12.87
C SER A 43 -9.23 -7.51 -12.35
N CYS A 44 -9.85 -6.33 -12.51
CA CYS A 44 -11.18 -6.06 -11.98
C CYS A 44 -12.20 -5.63 -13.05
N GLU A 45 -11.78 -5.53 -14.30
CA GLU A 45 -12.59 -5.13 -15.46
C GLU A 45 -13.32 -3.79 -15.29
N LEU A 46 -12.77 -2.87 -14.48
CA LEU A 46 -13.36 -1.56 -14.29
C LEU A 46 -12.69 -0.47 -15.11
N PRO A 47 -13.48 0.49 -15.63
CA PRO A 47 -12.94 1.61 -16.37
C PRO A 47 -12.14 2.53 -15.44
N MET A 48 -10.91 2.85 -15.84
CA MET A 48 -9.96 3.69 -15.13
C MET A 48 -9.58 4.91 -15.97
N ARG A 49 -9.12 5.97 -15.30
CA ARG A 49 -8.44 7.11 -15.94
C ARG A 49 -7.22 7.48 -15.13
N VAL A 50 -6.05 7.45 -15.77
CA VAL A 50 -4.78 7.87 -15.18
C VAL A 50 -4.55 9.35 -15.50
N ARG A 51 -4.23 10.15 -14.47
CA ARG A 51 -3.93 11.59 -14.59
C ARG A 51 -2.74 11.90 -13.68
N ARG A 52 -1.71 12.56 -14.23
CA ARG A 52 -0.55 13.04 -13.44
C ARG A 52 -0.80 14.42 -12.81
N ASP A 53 -1.67 15.26 -13.39
CA ASP A 53 -1.86 16.66 -12.94
C ASP A 53 -3.37 17.06 -12.92
N ARG A 54 -3.77 17.87 -11.91
CA ARG A 54 -5.04 18.65 -11.80
C ARG A 54 -6.37 17.87 -11.71
N ILE A 55 -6.37 16.72 -11.04
CA ILE A 55 -7.61 15.97 -10.76
C ILE A 55 -8.57 16.82 -9.89
N LEU A 56 -8.04 17.53 -8.89
CA LEU A 56 -8.82 18.15 -7.82
C LEU A 56 -9.58 19.41 -8.28
N GLU A 57 -8.98 20.25 -9.13
CA GLU A 57 -9.68 21.37 -9.82
C GLU A 57 -10.93 20.89 -10.58
N HIS A 58 -10.88 19.66 -11.13
CA HIS A 58 -12.00 19.07 -11.86
C HIS A 58 -13.02 18.39 -10.93
N LEU A 59 -12.57 17.74 -9.84
CA LEU A 59 -13.45 17.04 -8.89
C LEU A 59 -14.25 18.00 -8.00
N ALA A 60 -13.64 19.11 -7.54
CA ALA A 60 -14.26 20.08 -6.63
C ALA A 60 -15.29 20.99 -7.32
N SER A 61 -15.18 21.19 -8.63
CA SER A 61 -15.98 22.21 -9.33
C SER A 61 -17.46 21.88 -9.52
N GLY A 62 -17.92 20.66 -9.17
CA GLY A 62 -19.26 20.17 -9.54
C GLY A 62 -19.52 20.11 -11.05
N ARG A 63 -18.57 20.57 -11.88
CA ARG A 63 -18.55 20.44 -13.32
C ARG A 63 -18.09 19.02 -13.60
N HIS A 64 -19.04 18.09 -13.46
CA HIS A 64 -19.36 17.17 -14.54
C HIS A 64 -18.23 17.05 -15.57
N TYR A 65 -17.43 15.99 -15.47
CA TYR A 65 -16.24 15.79 -16.31
C TYR A 65 -16.63 15.85 -17.80
N ARG A 66 -16.53 17.05 -18.39
CA ARG A 66 -16.90 17.34 -19.78
C ARG A 66 -15.67 17.08 -20.64
N ASN A 67 -15.57 15.88 -21.22
CA ASN A 67 -14.55 15.61 -22.22
C ASN A 67 -14.85 16.42 -23.50
N ARG A 68 -14.28 17.64 -23.63
CA ARG A 68 -14.48 18.51 -24.80
C ARG A 68 -14.13 17.86 -26.14
N ARG A 69 -13.29 16.82 -26.17
CA ARG A 69 -12.98 16.07 -27.41
C ARG A 69 -14.07 15.07 -27.80
N LEU A 70 -14.81 14.50 -26.83
CA LEU A 70 -16.00 13.69 -27.11
C LEU A 70 -17.21 14.59 -27.43
N ILE A 71 -17.33 15.75 -26.78
CA ILE A 71 -18.42 16.70 -27.02
C ILE A 71 -18.35 17.33 -28.42
N LYS A 72 -17.14 17.63 -28.92
CA LYS A 72 -16.96 18.20 -30.26
C LYS A 72 -17.29 17.21 -31.39
N SER A 73 -17.30 15.91 -31.12
CA SER A 73 -17.69 14.88 -32.10
C SER A 73 -19.11 14.33 -31.90
N HIS A 74 -19.79 14.64 -30.78
CA HIS A 74 -21.05 13.97 -30.39
C HIS A 74 -22.10 14.92 -29.81
N GLY A 75 -22.44 16.01 -30.50
CA GLY A 75 -23.72 16.70 -30.32
C GLY A 75 -24.25 16.81 -28.87
N GLY A 76 -23.45 17.35 -27.95
CA GLY A 76 -23.96 17.88 -26.68
C GLY A 76 -24.39 16.92 -25.55
N ARG A 77 -24.47 15.59 -25.70
CA ARG A 77 -24.93 14.71 -24.59
C ARG A 77 -24.13 13.41 -24.45
N THR A 78 -22.97 13.48 -23.81
CA THR A 78 -22.28 12.29 -23.25
C THR A 78 -22.81 12.02 -21.84
N PRO A 79 -23.10 10.77 -21.42
CA PRO A 79 -23.47 10.49 -20.04
C PRO A 79 -22.37 10.99 -19.11
N LEU A 80 -22.80 11.74 -18.10
CA LEU A 80 -21.94 12.30 -17.09
C LEU A 80 -21.44 11.18 -16.19
N LEU A 81 -20.24 10.69 -16.47
CA LEU A 81 -19.56 9.74 -15.60
C LEU A 81 -19.20 10.46 -14.29
N LEU A 82 -20.04 10.29 -13.28
CA LEU A 82 -19.79 10.72 -11.91
C LEU A 82 -18.70 9.83 -11.31
N VAL A 83 -17.58 10.46 -10.92
CA VAL A 83 -16.52 9.76 -10.18
C VAL A 83 -16.98 9.57 -8.74
N SER A 84 -17.04 8.33 -8.28
CA SER A 84 -17.44 7.97 -6.91
C SER A 84 -16.26 7.83 -5.95
N GLY A 85 -15.07 7.54 -6.46
CA GLY A 85 -13.87 7.42 -5.65
C GLY A 85 -12.58 7.59 -6.46
N VAL A 86 -11.47 7.79 -5.74
CA VAL A 86 -10.13 7.99 -6.29
C VAL A 86 -9.15 7.01 -5.66
N VAL A 87 -8.13 6.62 -6.44
CA VAL A 87 -6.98 5.86 -5.95
C VAL A 87 -5.77 6.79 -5.99
N ILE A 88 -5.10 6.93 -4.86
CA ILE A 88 -3.93 7.79 -4.68
C ILE A 88 -2.71 6.90 -4.54
N CYS A 89 -1.83 6.98 -5.54
CA CYS A 89 -0.53 6.29 -5.58
C CYS A 89 0.63 7.30 -5.53
N SER A 90 0.34 8.52 -5.07
CA SER A 90 1.35 9.55 -4.85
C SER A 90 2.17 9.22 -3.60
N PRO A 91 3.44 9.67 -3.51
CA PRO A 91 4.22 9.51 -2.29
C PRO A 91 3.58 10.25 -1.09
N PRO A 92 3.87 9.83 0.15
CA PRO A 92 3.28 10.40 1.36
C PRO A 92 3.38 11.93 1.47
N GLU A 93 4.47 12.53 0.98
CA GLU A 93 4.69 13.99 0.96
C GLU A 93 3.60 14.79 0.23
N ALA A 94 2.89 14.16 -0.70
CA ALA A 94 1.82 14.79 -1.48
C ALA A 94 0.48 14.06 -1.32
N ALA A 95 0.44 12.93 -0.62
CA ALA A 95 -0.75 12.11 -0.54
C ALA A 95 -1.84 12.76 0.34
N SER A 96 -1.47 13.30 1.50
CA SER A 96 -2.40 13.91 2.47
C SER A 96 -3.26 15.01 1.85
N ASP A 97 -2.65 15.96 1.15
CA ASP A 97 -3.38 17.05 0.48
C ASP A 97 -4.37 16.51 -0.55
N ILE A 98 -3.95 15.51 -1.35
CA ILE A 98 -4.81 14.89 -2.36
C ILE A 98 -5.96 14.10 -1.71
N VAL A 99 -5.69 13.42 -0.59
CA VAL A 99 -6.69 12.69 0.20
C VAL A 99 -7.74 13.67 0.72
N LEU A 100 -7.31 14.71 1.44
CA LEU A 100 -8.19 15.72 2.03
C LEU A 100 -9.07 16.38 0.96
N ASP A 101 -8.47 16.80 -0.15
CA ASP A 101 -9.22 17.44 -1.24
C ASP A 101 -10.20 16.49 -1.91
N ALA A 102 -9.86 15.21 -2.07
CA ALA A 102 -10.78 14.21 -2.62
C ALA A 102 -11.97 13.94 -1.70
N LEU A 103 -11.73 13.83 -0.39
CA LEU A 103 -12.77 13.65 0.63
C LEU A 103 -13.70 14.87 0.66
N ARG A 104 -13.16 16.08 0.65
CA ARG A 104 -13.91 17.35 0.57
C ARG A 104 -14.75 17.46 -0.70
N ALA A 105 -14.29 16.89 -1.81
CA ALA A 105 -15.05 16.76 -3.05
C ALA A 105 -16.11 15.64 -3.01
N GLY A 106 -16.32 15.01 -1.86
CA GLY A 106 -17.33 13.97 -1.65
C GLY A 106 -16.98 12.62 -2.29
N LYS A 107 -15.69 12.32 -2.47
CA LYS A 107 -15.19 11.09 -3.10
C LYS A 107 -14.65 10.13 -2.04
N GLY A 108 -14.91 8.83 -2.20
CA GLY A 108 -14.19 7.82 -1.42
C GLY A 108 -12.74 7.73 -1.90
N VAL A 109 -11.82 7.36 -1.00
CA VAL A 109 -10.38 7.35 -1.27
C VAL A 109 -9.80 5.98 -0.96
N LEU A 110 -8.98 5.45 -1.87
CA LEU A 110 -8.00 4.41 -1.59
C LEU A 110 -6.62 5.05 -1.67
N CYS A 111 -5.87 5.09 -0.58
CA CYS A 111 -4.48 5.53 -0.58
C CYS A 111 -3.59 4.30 -0.54
N ASP A 112 -2.90 4.02 -1.64
CA ASP A 112 -2.05 2.83 -1.82
C ASP A 112 -0.81 2.87 -0.92
N GLN A 113 -0.25 4.07 -0.77
CA GLN A 113 0.88 4.36 0.10
C GLN A 113 0.38 4.90 1.46
N LEU A 114 1.31 5.23 2.36
CA LEU A 114 0.96 5.96 3.59
C LEU A 114 0.34 7.33 3.26
N LEU A 115 -0.68 7.70 4.03
CA LEU A 115 -1.37 9.00 3.93
C LEU A 115 -0.42 10.18 4.16
N SER A 116 0.47 10.01 5.15
CA SER A 116 1.51 10.93 5.55
C SER A 116 2.54 10.16 6.38
N LEU A 117 3.74 10.73 6.52
CA LEU A 117 4.71 10.29 7.53
C LEU A 117 4.47 10.95 8.89
N ASP A 118 3.68 12.03 8.90
CA ASP A 118 3.29 12.74 10.12
C ASP A 118 1.98 12.19 10.67
N ARG A 119 1.98 11.86 11.96
CA ARG A 119 0.83 11.26 12.65
C ARG A 119 -0.38 12.20 12.64
N GLN A 120 -0.19 13.47 12.95
CA GLN A 120 -1.28 14.44 13.05
C GLN A 120 -1.95 14.66 11.69
N THR A 121 -1.16 14.73 10.63
CA THR A 121 -1.62 14.84 9.25
C THR A 121 -2.38 13.59 8.81
N ALA A 122 -1.88 12.40 9.15
CA ALA A 122 -2.60 11.15 8.87
C ALA A 122 -3.92 11.08 9.64
N GLU A 123 -3.94 11.47 10.91
CA GLU A 123 -5.12 11.58 11.74
C GLU A 123 -6.16 12.53 11.14
N ALA A 124 -5.74 13.72 10.71
CA ALA A 124 -6.61 14.70 10.06
C ALA A 124 -7.26 14.15 8.78
N CYS A 125 -6.59 13.26 8.03
CA CYS A 125 -7.18 12.60 6.87
C CYS A 125 -8.34 11.67 7.25
N PHE A 126 -8.22 10.93 8.35
CA PHE A 126 -9.31 10.07 8.85
C PHE A 126 -10.46 10.90 9.41
N ASP A 127 -10.16 11.94 10.20
CA ASP A 127 -11.18 12.82 10.76
C ASP A 127 -11.98 13.51 9.64
N GLU A 128 -11.30 13.91 8.56
CA GLU A 128 -11.96 14.49 7.39
C GLU A 128 -12.83 13.46 6.66
N ALA A 129 -12.41 12.19 6.60
CA ALA A 129 -13.17 11.12 5.98
C ALA A 129 -14.48 10.88 6.73
N ASP A 130 -14.41 10.81 8.06
CA ASP A 130 -15.57 10.69 8.95
C ASP A 130 -16.49 11.91 8.82
N ARG A 131 -15.93 13.12 8.86
CA ARG A 131 -16.68 14.38 8.69
C ARG A 131 -17.42 14.45 7.36
N CYS A 132 -16.81 13.97 6.28
CA CYS A 132 -17.42 13.97 4.94
C CYS A 132 -18.39 12.79 4.72
N GLY A 133 -18.42 11.81 5.63
CA GLY A 133 -19.14 10.55 5.43
C GLY A 133 -18.64 9.79 4.20
N LYS A 134 -17.33 9.83 3.94
CA LYS A 134 -16.69 9.17 2.80
C LYS A 134 -15.64 8.19 3.27
N PRO A 135 -15.54 7.00 2.65
CA PRO A 135 -14.57 6.02 3.10
C PRO A 135 -13.14 6.40 2.71
N LEU A 136 -12.22 6.19 3.65
CA LEU A 136 -10.79 6.20 3.43
C LEU A 136 -10.25 4.78 3.64
N VAL A 137 -9.73 4.17 2.58
CA VAL A 137 -9.13 2.83 2.59
C VAL A 137 -7.62 2.97 2.47
N CYS A 138 -6.89 2.38 3.41
CA CYS A 138 -5.42 2.36 3.41
C CYS A 138 -4.86 1.12 2.71
N GLY A 139 -3.74 1.29 2.00
CA GLY A 139 -3.11 0.28 1.17
C GLY A 139 -2.26 -0.76 1.91
N PHE A 140 -2.69 -1.21 3.09
CA PHE A 140 -2.05 -2.37 3.75
C PHE A 140 -2.44 -3.68 3.06
N TYR A 141 -1.97 -3.85 1.82
CA TYR A 141 -2.33 -4.93 0.90
C TYR A 141 -2.01 -6.32 1.47
N LYS A 142 -1.00 -6.46 2.35
CA LYS A 142 -0.65 -7.76 2.95
C LYS A 142 -1.81 -8.39 3.72
N ARG A 143 -2.68 -7.57 4.34
CA ARG A 143 -3.92 -8.06 4.98
C ARG A 143 -4.87 -8.73 3.99
N PHE A 144 -4.79 -8.42 2.69
CA PHE A 144 -5.66 -8.98 1.65
C PHE A 144 -5.05 -10.19 0.94
N ASP A 145 -3.82 -10.59 1.28
CA ASP A 145 -3.21 -11.79 0.73
C ASP A 145 -3.99 -13.06 1.19
N PRO A 146 -4.33 -13.99 0.29
CA PRO A 146 -5.12 -15.18 0.64
C PRO A 146 -4.47 -16.07 1.71
N ALA A 147 -3.15 -16.25 1.66
CA ALA A 147 -2.43 -17.08 2.61
C ALA A 147 -2.35 -16.40 3.98
N VAL A 148 -2.14 -15.08 3.99
CA VAL A 148 -2.19 -14.26 5.21
C VAL A 148 -3.58 -14.25 5.85
N GLN A 149 -4.65 -14.13 5.06
CA GLN A 149 -6.03 -14.25 5.53
C GLN A 149 -6.33 -15.62 6.15
N PHE A 150 -5.86 -16.69 5.52
CA PHE A 150 -5.96 -18.04 6.09
C PHE A 150 -5.22 -18.14 7.43
N LEU A 151 -4.00 -17.60 7.49
CA LEU A 151 -3.19 -17.60 8.71
C LEU A 151 -3.88 -16.78 9.81
N TYR A 152 -4.37 -15.58 9.52
CA TYR A 152 -5.11 -14.73 10.46
C TYR A 152 -6.29 -15.49 11.07
N ASN A 153 -7.11 -16.11 10.23
CA ASN A 153 -8.25 -16.90 10.68
C ASN A 153 -7.81 -18.04 11.60
N LYS A 154 -6.67 -18.69 11.33
CA LYS A 154 -6.15 -19.77 12.18
C LYS A 154 -5.52 -19.29 13.49
N VAL A 155 -4.90 -18.12 13.49
CA VAL A 155 -4.40 -17.49 14.73
C VAL A 155 -5.56 -17.15 15.66
N HIS A 156 -6.68 -16.66 15.09
CA HIS A 156 -7.86 -16.25 15.85
C HIS A 156 -8.90 -17.36 16.05
N ASP A 157 -8.76 -18.49 15.37
CA ASP A 157 -9.56 -19.70 15.60
C ASP A 157 -9.22 -20.24 17.00
N ASN A 158 -10.25 -20.35 17.84
CA ASN A 158 -10.17 -20.49 19.29
C ASN A 158 -9.70 -21.89 19.75
N ARG A 159 -8.55 -22.34 19.22
CA ARG A 159 -7.55 -23.23 19.83
C ARG A 159 -6.41 -23.62 18.88
N ALA A 160 -6.46 -23.27 17.59
CA ALA A 160 -5.63 -23.93 16.57
C ALA A 160 -4.11 -23.84 16.84
N LEU A 161 -3.61 -22.68 17.29
CA LEU A 161 -2.17 -22.51 17.62
C LEU A 161 -1.89 -22.28 19.11
N GLY A 162 -2.93 -22.02 19.92
CA GLY A 162 -2.76 -21.67 21.33
C GLY A 162 -2.15 -20.28 21.51
N GLN A 163 -1.42 -20.06 22.61
CA GLN A 163 -0.76 -18.79 22.85
C GLN A 163 0.39 -18.60 21.87
N ILE A 164 0.34 -17.53 21.08
CA ILE A 164 1.42 -17.15 20.16
C ILE A 164 2.60 -16.64 20.98
N HIS A 165 3.79 -17.19 20.74
CA HIS A 165 5.00 -16.79 21.47
C HIS A 165 6.14 -16.36 20.54
N ARG A 166 6.12 -16.72 19.24
CA ARG A 166 7.10 -16.25 18.27
C ARG A 166 6.49 -16.01 16.89
N ILE A 167 6.83 -14.89 16.27
CA ILE A 167 6.57 -14.66 14.85
C ILE A 167 7.88 -14.26 14.14
N SER A 168 8.14 -14.83 12.97
CA SER A 168 9.31 -14.48 12.17
C SER A 168 8.89 -14.19 10.74
N VAL A 169 9.37 -13.07 10.20
CA VAL A 169 9.05 -12.60 8.84
C VAL A 169 10.34 -12.38 8.07
N VAL A 170 10.35 -12.84 6.83
CA VAL A 170 11.35 -12.46 5.82
C VAL A 170 10.60 -11.69 4.74
N SER A 171 11.01 -10.46 4.49
CA SER A 171 10.37 -9.53 3.56
C SER A 171 11.42 -8.89 2.67
N ARG A 172 11.74 -9.60 1.58
CA ARG A 172 12.72 -9.16 0.60
C ARG A 172 12.03 -8.74 -0.68
N MET A 173 12.25 -7.50 -1.09
CA MET A 173 11.57 -6.90 -2.23
C MET A 173 12.42 -7.01 -3.49
N PHE A 174 11.75 -7.27 -4.62
CA PHE A 174 12.35 -7.24 -5.95
C PHE A 174 11.33 -6.71 -6.96
N PRO A 175 11.71 -5.79 -7.87
CA PRO A 175 12.98 -5.07 -7.87
C PRO A 175 13.11 -4.14 -6.66
N ALA A 176 14.32 -3.66 -6.39
CA ALA A 176 14.53 -2.58 -5.44
C ALA A 176 13.75 -1.33 -5.87
N ALA A 177 13.26 -0.54 -4.90
CA ALA A 177 12.59 0.71 -5.21
C ALA A 177 13.56 1.69 -5.88
N ALA A 178 13.06 2.51 -6.81
CA ALA A 178 13.88 3.57 -7.39
C ALA A 178 14.29 4.57 -6.29
N LEU A 179 15.54 5.04 -6.33
CA LEU A 179 16.10 5.98 -5.33
C LEU A 179 15.24 7.23 -5.11
N SER A 180 14.65 7.76 -6.19
CA SER A 180 13.75 8.90 -6.12
C SER A 180 12.48 8.62 -5.33
N CYS A 181 12.01 7.36 -5.31
CA CYS A 181 10.86 6.92 -4.54
C CYS A 181 11.23 6.67 -3.07
N ILE A 182 12.42 6.10 -2.80
CA ILE A 182 12.92 5.86 -1.43
C ILE A 182 12.94 7.18 -0.63
N LYS A 183 13.58 8.21 -1.18
CA LYS A 183 13.66 9.53 -0.51
C LYS A 183 12.29 10.13 -0.15
N LYS A 184 11.30 9.96 -1.04
CA LYS A 184 9.95 10.53 -0.92
C LYS A 184 9.00 9.69 -0.07
N SER A 185 9.31 8.41 0.12
CA SER A 185 8.47 7.47 0.87
C SER A 185 8.81 7.37 2.35
N GLY A 186 9.84 8.10 2.80
CA GLY A 186 10.31 8.07 4.20
C GLY A 186 11.41 7.05 4.46
N GLY A 187 11.79 6.27 3.46
CA GLY A 187 12.84 5.26 3.58
C GLY A 187 12.33 3.87 3.95
N ILE A 188 13.23 2.93 4.27
CA ILE A 188 12.88 1.50 4.37
C ILE A 188 11.83 1.20 5.47
N PHE A 189 11.83 1.96 6.57
CA PHE A 189 10.88 1.76 7.67
C PHE A 189 9.43 2.07 7.27
N TYR A 190 9.22 3.10 6.45
CA TYR A 190 7.88 3.56 6.05
C TYR A 190 7.44 3.05 4.68
N SER A 191 8.39 2.69 3.81
CA SER A 191 8.08 2.14 2.47
C SER A 191 7.98 0.62 2.45
N ALA A 192 8.63 -0.07 3.39
CA ALA A 192 8.68 -1.53 3.43
C ALA A 192 8.23 -2.08 4.78
N ALA A 193 8.92 -1.71 5.86
CA ALA A 193 8.72 -2.32 7.18
C ALA A 193 7.31 -2.10 7.73
N VAL A 194 6.72 -0.93 7.48
CA VAL A 194 5.37 -0.58 7.96
C VAL A 194 4.30 -1.61 7.57
N HIS A 195 4.44 -2.28 6.41
CA HIS A 195 3.49 -3.30 5.98
C HIS A 195 3.58 -4.57 6.82
N ASP A 196 4.79 -4.95 7.24
CA ASP A 196 5.02 -6.10 8.10
C ASP A 196 4.69 -5.77 9.56
N ILE A 197 4.98 -4.54 10.00
CA ILE A 197 4.55 -4.00 11.30
C ILE A 197 3.02 -4.04 11.43
N ASP A 198 2.29 -3.48 10.44
CA ASP A 198 0.83 -3.51 10.38
C ASP A 198 0.28 -4.95 10.43
N LEU A 199 0.89 -5.84 9.66
CA LEU A 199 0.52 -7.25 9.59
C LEU A 199 0.67 -7.94 10.95
N ILE A 200 1.78 -7.70 11.67
CA ILE A 200 2.04 -8.31 12.97
C ILE A 200 1.05 -7.81 14.02
N SER A 201 0.85 -6.49 14.13
CA SER A 201 -0.13 -5.92 15.05
C SER A 201 -1.53 -6.49 14.77
N TRP A 202 -1.90 -6.62 13.50
CA TRP A 202 -3.17 -7.22 13.10
C TRP A 202 -3.27 -8.70 13.45
N LEU A 203 -2.22 -9.49 13.20
CA LEU A 203 -2.19 -10.93 13.52
C LEU A 203 -2.25 -11.21 15.02
N LEU A 204 -1.58 -10.41 15.84
CA LEU A 204 -1.58 -10.55 17.30
C LEU A 204 -2.85 -9.98 17.93
N GLY A 205 -3.56 -9.08 17.24
CA GLY A 205 -4.62 -8.28 17.86
C GLY A 205 -4.09 -7.30 18.89
N GLU A 206 -2.81 -6.95 18.82
CA GLU A 206 -2.11 -6.06 19.74
C GLU A 206 -1.72 -4.78 19.00
N SER A 207 -1.88 -3.64 19.66
CA SER A 207 -1.76 -2.36 18.96
C SER A 207 -0.30 -1.95 18.72
N ALA A 208 0.59 -2.21 19.68
CA ALA A 208 2.02 -1.92 19.59
C ALA A 208 2.82 -2.89 20.49
N PRO A 209 4.11 -3.13 20.20
CA PRO A 209 5.00 -3.85 21.10
C PRO A 209 5.40 -2.98 22.30
N ASP A 210 5.82 -3.61 23.38
CA ASP A 210 6.43 -2.96 24.55
C ASP A 210 7.84 -2.45 24.25
N THR A 211 8.63 -3.21 23.48
CA THR A 211 10.03 -2.89 23.22
C THR A 211 10.40 -3.22 21.78
N ILE A 212 11.21 -2.35 21.16
CA ILE A 212 11.69 -2.49 19.79
C ILE A 212 13.21 -2.30 19.76
N PHE A 213 13.90 -3.13 18.98
CA PHE A 213 15.31 -2.96 18.65
C PHE A 213 15.57 -3.20 17.17
N SER A 214 16.25 -2.27 16.51
CA SER A 214 16.54 -2.33 15.07
C SER A 214 18.03 -2.28 14.77
N LEU A 215 18.46 -3.12 13.83
CA LEU A 215 19.76 -3.03 13.17
C LEU A 215 19.54 -2.77 11.68
N GLY A 216 20.45 -2.06 11.03
CA GLY A 216 20.30 -1.73 9.63
C GLY A 216 21.59 -1.27 8.97
N HIS A 217 21.69 -1.49 7.66
CA HIS A 217 22.82 -1.07 6.85
C HIS A 217 22.37 -0.72 5.42
N ALA A 218 23.15 0.11 4.74
CA ALA A 218 23.02 0.36 3.31
C ALA A 218 24.22 -0.26 2.59
N PHE A 219 23.97 -1.36 1.87
CA PHE A 219 24.97 -1.99 1.01
C PHE A 219 25.08 -1.28 -0.35
N CYS A 220 24.01 -0.63 -0.79
CA CYS A 220 23.96 0.24 -1.96
C CYS A 220 24.44 1.65 -1.61
N ALA A 221 25.48 2.13 -2.30
CA ALA A 221 26.08 3.45 -2.05
C ALA A 221 25.08 4.59 -2.26
N GLU A 222 24.16 4.44 -3.22
CA GLU A 222 23.13 5.42 -3.48
C GLU A 222 22.08 5.49 -2.35
N VAL A 223 21.74 4.36 -1.73
CA VAL A 223 20.88 4.35 -0.53
C VAL A 223 21.62 4.96 0.66
N ALA A 224 22.90 4.64 0.84
CA ALA A 224 23.75 5.23 1.88
C ALA A 224 23.83 6.77 1.74
N SER A 225 23.86 7.29 0.51
CA SER A 225 23.86 8.75 0.25
C SER A 225 22.59 9.46 0.71
N LEU A 226 21.49 8.71 0.88
CA LEU A 226 20.22 9.20 1.44
C LEU A 226 20.17 9.13 2.97
N LYS A 227 21.24 8.66 3.64
CA LYS A 227 21.28 8.35 5.07
C LYS A 227 20.16 7.36 5.49
N ASP A 228 19.87 6.41 4.61
CA ASP A 228 18.85 5.37 4.79
C ASP A 228 19.51 3.99 4.79
N ALA A 229 18.73 2.93 5.04
CA ALA A 229 19.16 1.54 4.97
C ALA A 229 18.45 0.80 3.83
N ASP A 230 19.12 -0.17 3.21
CA ASP A 230 18.48 -1.09 2.25
C ASP A 230 18.22 -2.47 2.85
N THR A 231 18.75 -2.73 4.04
CA THR A 231 18.60 -3.99 4.77
C THR A 231 18.48 -3.68 6.26
N VAL A 232 17.39 -4.12 6.88
CA VAL A 232 17.10 -3.91 8.31
C VAL A 232 16.59 -5.19 8.96
N THR A 233 16.96 -5.39 10.22
CA THR A 233 16.36 -6.39 11.10
C THR A 233 15.71 -5.70 12.27
N ILE A 234 14.44 -5.99 12.52
CA ILE A 234 13.65 -5.39 13.61
C ILE A 234 13.21 -6.51 14.56
N SER A 235 13.56 -6.38 15.84
CA SER A 235 13.11 -7.28 16.91
C SER A 235 12.14 -6.55 17.82
N MET A 236 11.01 -7.18 18.12
CA MET A 236 9.95 -6.59 18.94
C MET A 236 9.48 -7.56 20.02
N LYS A 237 9.10 -7.05 21.18
CA LYS A 237 8.45 -7.80 22.25
C LYS A 237 7.09 -7.18 22.55
N PHE A 238 6.04 -7.97 22.52
CA PHE A 238 4.67 -7.55 22.81
C PHE A 238 4.25 -7.83 24.26
N ALA A 239 3.20 -7.16 24.71
CA ALA A 239 2.65 -7.31 26.07
C ALA A 239 2.16 -8.74 26.35
N SER A 240 1.67 -9.44 25.31
CA SER A 240 1.36 -10.87 25.37
C SER A 240 2.55 -11.79 25.67
N GLY A 241 3.78 -11.26 25.58
CA GLY A 241 5.03 -12.00 25.66
C GLY A 241 5.55 -12.50 24.30
N ALA A 242 4.80 -12.29 23.21
CA ALA A 242 5.25 -12.68 21.87
C ALA A 242 6.52 -11.92 21.46
N ILE A 243 7.50 -12.65 20.93
CA ILE A 243 8.71 -12.10 20.34
C ILE A 243 8.60 -12.16 18.82
N VAL A 244 8.86 -11.03 18.15
CA VAL A 244 8.74 -10.90 16.71
C VAL A 244 10.08 -10.48 16.10
N SER A 245 10.46 -11.11 15.00
CA SER A 245 11.65 -10.76 14.22
C SER A 245 11.27 -10.48 12.76
N LEU A 246 11.64 -9.31 12.23
CA LEU A 246 11.45 -8.93 10.83
C LEU A 246 12.82 -8.82 10.16
N ASP A 247 13.09 -9.61 9.11
CA ASP A 247 14.24 -9.47 8.20
C ASP A 247 13.74 -8.81 6.91
N ILE A 248 14.07 -7.53 6.70
CA ILE A 248 13.56 -6.72 5.60
C ILE A 248 14.71 -6.25 4.74
N SER A 249 14.66 -6.50 3.44
CA SER A 249 15.69 -6.06 2.50
C SER A 249 15.12 -5.63 1.16
N GLN A 250 15.66 -4.53 0.63
CA GLN A 250 15.49 -4.09 -0.75
C GLN A 250 16.71 -4.47 -1.61
N HIS A 251 17.78 -4.98 -1.00
CA HIS A 251 19.01 -5.44 -1.65
C HIS A 251 18.88 -6.90 -2.10
N CYS A 252 17.81 -7.22 -2.83
CA CYS A 252 17.64 -8.54 -3.45
C CYS A 252 17.81 -8.45 -4.95
N THR A 253 18.74 -9.27 -5.48
CA THR A 253 19.24 -9.10 -6.84
C THR A 253 18.43 -9.85 -7.89
N LYS A 254 17.55 -10.80 -7.52
CA LYS A 254 16.95 -11.73 -8.50
C LYS A 254 15.49 -12.13 -8.30
N SER A 255 14.92 -12.08 -7.09
CA SER A 255 13.50 -12.42 -6.86
C SER A 255 13.04 -11.88 -5.52
N CYS A 256 11.74 -11.60 -5.38
CA CYS A 256 11.15 -11.31 -4.07
C CYS A 256 11.12 -12.58 -3.21
N ASP A 257 11.26 -12.40 -1.90
CA ASP A 257 11.17 -13.48 -0.91
C ASP A 257 10.27 -13.02 0.25
N GLN A 258 9.12 -13.65 0.39
CA GLN A 258 8.10 -13.27 1.37
C GLN A 258 7.72 -14.51 2.17
N ARG A 259 8.16 -14.58 3.43
CA ARG A 259 7.89 -15.71 4.33
C ARG A 259 7.38 -15.20 5.67
N LEU A 260 6.46 -15.96 6.25
CA LEU A 260 5.89 -15.67 7.56
C LEU A 260 5.75 -16.99 8.32
N GLU A 261 6.26 -17.03 9.53
CA GLU A 261 6.17 -18.19 10.41
C GLU A 261 5.60 -17.75 11.76
N VAL A 262 4.53 -18.42 12.21
CA VAL A 262 3.85 -18.13 13.47
C VAL A 262 3.87 -19.38 14.35
N HIS A 263 4.47 -19.25 15.53
CA HIS A 263 4.57 -20.30 16.53
C HIS A 263 3.69 -19.99 17.71
N GLY A 264 2.83 -20.94 18.04
CA GLY A 264 2.13 -20.95 19.30
C GLY A 264 2.36 -22.25 20.06
N SER A 265 1.95 -22.23 21.33
CA SER A 265 2.08 -23.35 22.28
C SER A 265 1.51 -24.70 21.80
N ARG A 266 0.66 -24.72 20.76
CA ARG A 266 0.01 -25.94 20.24
C ARG A 266 0.27 -26.20 18.76
N GLY A 267 1.08 -25.38 18.08
CA GLY A 267 1.40 -25.61 16.68
C GLY A 267 2.06 -24.42 16.00
N THR A 268 2.46 -24.66 14.75
CA THR A 268 3.14 -23.68 13.91
C THR A 268 2.45 -23.61 12.56
N LEU A 269 2.28 -22.39 12.04
CA LEU A 269 1.94 -22.17 10.64
C LEU A 269 3.06 -21.43 9.93
N ARG A 270 3.33 -21.83 8.70
CA ARG A 270 4.32 -21.22 7.84
C ARG A 270 3.70 -20.91 6.49
N VAL A 271 3.86 -19.66 6.07
CA VAL A 271 3.66 -19.20 4.69
C VAL A 271 5.05 -19.14 4.06
N ASP A 272 5.31 -20.03 3.12
CA ASP A 272 6.53 -20.01 2.32
C ASP A 272 6.46 -19.03 1.16
N ASN A 273 7.63 -18.69 0.61
CA ASN A 273 7.69 -17.88 -0.59
C ASN A 273 7.00 -18.63 -1.73
N GLN A 274 6.20 -17.91 -2.52
CA GLN A 274 5.55 -18.52 -3.65
C GLN A 274 6.60 -18.87 -4.70
N ASN A 275 6.69 -20.15 -5.04
CA ASN A 275 7.48 -20.63 -6.15
C ASN A 275 6.51 -21.10 -7.25
N PRO A 276 6.23 -20.26 -8.26
CA PRO A 276 5.26 -20.61 -9.31
C PRO A 276 5.62 -21.89 -10.06
N LEU A 277 6.91 -22.26 -10.12
CA LEU A 277 7.38 -23.47 -10.77
C LEU A 277 7.37 -24.69 -9.84
N GLY A 278 7.31 -24.50 -8.52
CA GLY A 278 7.43 -25.59 -7.53
C GLY A 278 8.79 -26.31 -7.53
N ILE A 279 9.77 -25.83 -8.30
CA ILE A 279 11.10 -26.43 -8.41
C ILE A 279 12.05 -25.69 -7.48
N THR A 280 12.62 -26.41 -6.51
CA THR A 280 13.66 -25.88 -5.62
C THR A 280 15.01 -26.43 -6.08
N GLU A 281 15.91 -25.56 -6.51
CA GLU A 281 17.28 -25.94 -6.85
C GLU A 281 18.20 -25.69 -5.65
N HIS A 282 19.02 -26.68 -5.30
CA HIS A 282 20.06 -26.56 -4.28
C HIS A 282 21.43 -26.53 -4.97
N GLY A 283 22.03 -25.34 -5.10
CA GLY A 283 23.33 -25.14 -5.78
C GLY A 283 23.58 -23.67 -6.13
N THR A 284 24.74 -23.35 -6.72
CA THR A 284 25.14 -21.99 -7.16
C THR A 284 24.44 -21.49 -8.43
N SER A 285 23.38 -22.16 -8.87
CA SER A 285 22.63 -21.81 -10.07
C SER A 285 21.67 -20.64 -9.82
N VAL A 286 21.47 -19.84 -10.88
CA VAL A 286 20.60 -18.68 -10.94
C VAL A 286 19.15 -19.12 -10.73
N SER A 287 18.35 -18.31 -10.01
CA SER A 287 16.91 -18.55 -9.84
C SER A 287 16.26 -18.89 -11.19
N LEU A 288 15.65 -20.07 -11.30
CA LEU A 288 14.97 -20.56 -12.51
C LEU A 288 13.79 -19.65 -12.92
N PHE A 289 13.25 -18.89 -11.97
CA PHE A 289 12.19 -17.92 -12.19
C PHE A 289 12.40 -16.70 -11.29
N SER A 290 12.24 -15.51 -11.84
CA SER A 290 12.27 -14.26 -11.09
C SER A 290 10.83 -13.82 -10.86
N GLN A 291 10.41 -13.72 -9.60
CA GLN A 291 9.11 -13.15 -9.24
C GLN A 291 9.32 -11.73 -8.72
N THR A 292 8.57 -10.76 -9.24
CA THR A 292 8.53 -9.41 -8.68
C THR A 292 7.54 -9.32 -7.51
N HIS A 293 7.71 -8.29 -6.68
CA HIS A 293 6.80 -7.97 -5.59
C HIS A 293 5.37 -7.72 -6.11
N ALA A 294 5.25 -7.09 -7.28
CA ALA A 294 3.97 -6.87 -7.94
C ALA A 294 3.31 -8.21 -8.34
N ASP A 295 4.07 -9.15 -8.90
CA ASP A 295 3.56 -10.48 -9.25
C ASP A 295 3.11 -11.24 -8.00
N ARG A 296 3.93 -11.21 -6.93
CA ARG A 296 3.65 -11.91 -5.66
C ARG A 296 2.38 -11.44 -4.97
N TYR A 297 2.06 -10.15 -5.07
CA TYR A 297 0.92 -9.54 -4.38
C TYR A 297 -0.24 -9.15 -5.32
N GLN A 298 -0.22 -9.57 -6.58
CA GLN A 298 -1.27 -9.25 -7.56
C GLN A 298 -2.68 -9.57 -7.04
N GLU A 299 -2.86 -10.76 -6.46
CA GLU A 299 -4.15 -11.19 -5.89
C GLU A 299 -4.55 -10.38 -4.66
N ALA A 300 -3.58 -10.00 -3.81
CA ALA A 300 -3.81 -9.17 -2.64
C ALA A 300 -4.29 -7.77 -3.05
N TYR A 301 -3.65 -7.15 -4.04
CA TYR A 301 -4.07 -5.87 -4.61
C TYR A 301 -5.44 -5.95 -5.29
N ARG A 302 -5.74 -7.05 -6.00
CA ARG A 302 -7.06 -7.27 -6.59
C ARG A 302 -8.14 -7.30 -5.51
N ARG A 303 -7.90 -7.99 -4.39
CA ARG A 303 -8.83 -8.07 -3.25
C ARG A 303 -8.96 -6.73 -2.52
N LEU A 304 -7.87 -6.00 -2.31
CA LEU A 304 -7.88 -4.63 -1.77
C LEU A 304 -8.71 -3.69 -2.64
N PHE A 305 -8.56 -3.76 -3.96
CA PHE A 305 -9.35 -2.93 -4.86
C PHE A 305 -10.83 -3.31 -4.85
N GLN A 306 -11.15 -4.61 -4.81
CA GLN A 306 -12.53 -5.08 -4.62
C GLN A 306 -13.15 -4.60 -3.31
N HIS A 307 -12.37 -4.61 -2.23
CA HIS A 307 -12.75 -4.04 -0.93
C HIS A 307 -13.08 -2.56 -1.04
N PHE A 308 -12.19 -1.78 -1.66
CA PHE A 308 -12.44 -0.35 -1.89
C PHE A 308 -13.75 -0.09 -2.64
N LEU A 309 -14.04 -0.86 -3.68
CA LEU A 309 -15.27 -0.70 -4.48
C LEU A 309 -16.53 -1.03 -3.70
N ARG A 310 -16.51 -2.06 -2.86
CA ARG A 310 -17.63 -2.40 -1.96
C ARG A 310 -17.81 -1.32 -0.90
N THR A 311 -16.70 -0.80 -0.36
CA THR A 311 -16.69 0.29 0.62
C THR A 311 -17.29 1.59 0.03
N VAL A 312 -16.87 2.00 -1.17
CA VAL A 312 -17.43 3.17 -1.88
C VAL A 312 -18.92 3.01 -2.19
N LYS A 313 -19.39 1.77 -2.36
CA LYS A 313 -20.81 1.44 -2.55
C LYS A 313 -21.60 1.33 -1.23
N GLY A 314 -20.97 1.57 -0.08
CA GLY A 314 -21.60 1.44 1.24
C GLY A 314 -21.95 0.00 1.63
N LYS A 315 -21.30 -1.00 1.03
CA LYS A 315 -21.57 -2.41 1.33
C LYS A 315 -20.78 -2.95 2.53
N GLU A 316 -19.69 -2.28 2.88
CA GLU A 316 -18.82 -2.63 4.00
C GLU A 316 -18.00 -1.40 4.43
N SER A 317 -17.39 -1.45 5.60
CA SER A 317 -16.50 -0.41 6.12
C SER A 317 -15.04 -0.68 5.73
N PRO A 318 -14.15 0.34 5.74
CA PRO A 318 -12.71 0.12 5.64
C PRO A 318 -12.22 -0.91 6.67
N VAL A 319 -11.40 -1.88 6.24
CA VAL A 319 -10.86 -2.95 7.12
C VAL A 319 -9.81 -2.42 8.09
N VAL A 320 -9.04 -1.41 7.67
CA VAL A 320 -8.01 -0.77 8.50
C VAL A 320 -8.65 0.42 9.19
N THR A 321 -8.66 0.44 10.52
CA THR A 321 -9.18 1.59 11.28
C THR A 321 -8.16 2.71 11.34
N LYS A 322 -8.63 3.93 11.67
CA LYS A 322 -7.78 5.07 12.00
C LYS A 322 -6.70 4.65 12.99
N GLU A 323 -7.12 3.90 14.01
CA GLU A 323 -6.23 3.46 15.06
C GLU A 323 -5.13 2.53 14.54
N GLN A 324 -5.49 1.43 13.91
CA GLN A 324 -4.50 0.48 13.40
C GLN A 324 -3.46 1.15 12.48
N PHE A 325 -3.89 2.12 11.67
CA PHE A 325 -2.99 2.89 10.82
C PHE A 325 -2.00 3.76 11.61
N LEU A 326 -2.50 4.57 12.56
CA LEU A 326 -1.65 5.47 13.34
C LEU A 326 -0.64 4.71 14.22
N TRP A 327 -1.00 3.54 14.72
CA TRP A 327 -0.11 2.69 15.50
C TRP A 327 0.99 2.09 14.63
N ALA A 328 0.68 1.65 13.40
CA ALA A 328 1.69 1.15 12.48
C ALA A 328 2.76 2.21 12.16
N ILE A 329 2.36 3.47 11.99
CA ILE A 329 3.30 4.60 11.81
C ILE A 329 4.15 4.82 13.06
N GLN A 330 3.53 4.81 14.25
CA GLN A 330 4.25 4.98 15.52
C GLN A 330 5.30 3.88 15.73
N VAL A 331 4.97 2.64 15.42
CA VAL A 331 5.90 1.51 15.55
C VAL A 331 7.01 1.58 14.51
N ALA A 332 6.71 2.01 13.28
CA ALA A 332 7.73 2.25 12.25
C ALA A 332 8.71 3.35 12.67
N SER A 333 8.20 4.43 13.28
CA SER A 333 9.02 5.51 13.84
C SER A 333 9.93 5.05 14.97
N ALA A 334 9.41 4.28 15.92
CA ALA A 334 10.22 3.74 17.00
C ALA A 334 11.28 2.74 16.49
N ALA A 335 10.97 1.98 15.43
CA ALA A 335 11.94 1.12 14.78
C ALA A 335 13.07 1.91 14.10
N GLU A 336 12.74 3.02 13.43
CA GLU A 336 13.73 3.94 12.84
C GLU A 336 14.58 4.62 13.93
N GLN A 337 13.96 5.15 14.98
CA GLN A 337 14.64 5.76 16.13
C GLN A 337 15.62 4.78 16.78
N SER A 338 15.22 3.53 16.97
CA SER A 338 16.09 2.48 17.51
C SER A 338 17.33 2.26 16.64
N TRP A 339 17.16 2.23 15.31
CA TRP A 339 18.27 2.07 14.38
C TRP A 339 19.23 3.26 14.41
N GLN A 340 18.69 4.48 14.44
CA GLN A 340 19.49 5.72 14.49
C GLN A 340 20.28 5.84 15.79
N ASN A 341 19.67 5.49 16.94
CA ASN A 341 20.29 5.61 18.25
C ASN A 341 21.18 4.42 18.61
N GLY A 342 21.03 3.28 17.93
CA GLY A 342 21.73 2.04 18.25
C GLY A 342 21.28 1.41 19.58
N SER A 343 20.08 1.74 20.06
CA SER A 343 19.53 1.29 21.35
C SER A 343 18.06 0.86 21.22
N ALA A 344 17.58 0.05 22.16
CA ALA A 344 16.17 -0.34 22.20
C ALA A 344 15.28 0.85 22.61
N VAL A 345 14.04 0.89 22.10
CA VAL A 345 13.00 1.86 22.45
C VAL A 345 11.89 1.17 23.26
N ASP A 346 11.48 1.76 24.39
CA ASP A 346 10.38 1.26 25.25
C ASP A 346 9.11 2.09 25.02
N LEU A 347 8.12 1.50 24.35
CA LEU A 347 6.86 2.16 24.01
C LEU A 347 5.83 2.17 25.15
N ARG A 348 6.11 1.53 26.30
CA ARG A 348 5.22 1.59 27.47
C ARG A 348 5.39 2.90 28.25
N ASN A 349 6.60 3.45 28.24
CA ASN A 349 7.04 4.52 29.15
C ASN A 349 7.31 5.85 28.43
N GLU A 350 7.53 5.83 27.13
CA GLU A 350 7.68 7.06 26.35
C GLU A 350 6.30 7.55 25.90
N ALA A 351 5.85 8.68 26.46
CA ALA A 351 5.01 9.59 25.71
C ALA A 351 5.84 10.07 24.52
N VAL A 352 5.88 9.28 23.45
CA VAL A 352 6.60 9.64 22.23
C VAL A 352 6.06 11.01 21.83
N ASP A 353 6.92 12.02 21.86
CA ASP A 353 6.60 13.35 21.37
C ASP A 353 6.46 13.21 19.85
N VAL A 354 5.22 12.95 19.39
CA VAL A 354 4.94 12.56 18.00
C VAL A 354 4.98 13.76 17.04
N THR A 355 5.70 14.80 17.43
CA THR A 355 5.81 16.05 16.70
C THR A 355 7.19 16.08 16.03
N VAL A 356 7.20 15.84 14.71
CA VAL A 356 8.34 15.89 13.77
C VAL A 356 9.11 14.58 13.60
N ILE A 357 8.79 13.85 12.52
CA ILE A 357 9.65 12.80 11.95
C ILE A 357 10.16 13.25 10.58
N LYS A 358 11.09 14.20 10.64
CA LYS A 358 12.28 14.29 9.80
C LYS A 358 13.07 15.47 10.35
N THR A 359 14.03 15.19 11.23
CA THR A 359 15.07 16.18 11.47
C THR A 359 15.86 16.28 10.16
N GLU A 360 15.69 17.37 9.43
CA GLU A 360 16.66 17.78 8.43
C GLU A 360 17.98 17.98 9.17
N ILE A 361 18.84 16.96 9.16
CA ILE A 361 20.22 17.12 9.63
C ILE A 361 20.95 17.92 8.55
N LEU A 362 21.17 19.20 8.86
CA LEU A 362 22.07 20.14 8.19
C LEU A 362 23.40 19.51 7.74
#